data_AF-A0A8C1CYP8-F1
#
_entry.id   AF-A0A8C1CYP8-F1
#
_cell.length_a   1.000
_cell.length_b   1.000
_cell.length_c   1.000
_cell.angle_alpha   90.00
_cell.angle_beta   90.00
_cell.angle_gamma   90.00
#
_symmetry.space_group_name_H-M   'P 1'
#
loop_
_entity.id
_entity.type
_entity.pdbx_description
1 polymer ?
#
loop_
_entity_poly.entity_id
_entity_poly.type
_entity_poly.pdbx_seq_one_letter_code
_entity_poly.pdbx_strand_id
1 'polypeptide(L)'
;MASGSSMMNGDISHPRGSGPENLGSLEETLQQMNTLIKENRELKEALKQTNLSMKERFEGLSAWKEKQKEERDFLEQRLEEAKTRLNAMDVENEALKKRVEEREKSGAECLHTELEALRGQIARLQAEKNDLVALNSELQLKMGQGSPRDSFIEIRIAVSMHTKYVCVRRPKAESEEQTVRQLLHSLRAETDEKERLQLTLQEARGRINELENRLEHAESSTQTSLPSTTEINSSAEVKNLEDQLLKLCSELKQAQVKLDEAENMKRNLQDRCKDLEQDLGTLRIQLGEKQKAQAENDSLRVQMESLQAAVKLEQKKTQDEKNNLNQLKDAYTKLFEDYNELQEEKKKREGCVSREEYDDLQTRFATAEKALADKQQRIDEMKMEIFQKEKELETISVFQAQAEIYSSDFYAERAAREKIHEEKERLATQLEYVKKQNTQLQEEMESLGRHSMSEMQRRHVSRGANPQGPPSPHHLQGGIGDWQQQNIPDHACPKCGEVLPDLDSLQIHIMDCII
;
A
#
# COMPACT_ATOMS: atom_id res chain seq x y z
N MET A 1 -3.68 50.02 5.04
CA MET A 1 -3.47 51.44 5.43
C MET A 1 -4.79 51.97 5.93
N ALA A 2 -4.84 52.48 7.15
CA ALA A 2 -6.06 53.02 7.75
C ALA A 2 -5.77 54.46 8.19
N SER A 3 -6.43 55.42 7.54
CA SER A 3 -6.34 56.83 7.90
C SER A 3 -7.50 57.16 8.84
N GLY A 4 -7.19 57.56 10.07
CA GLY A 4 -8.20 58.06 11.00
C GLY A 4 -8.62 59.48 10.63
N SER A 5 -9.92 59.75 10.61
CA SER A 5 -10.45 61.11 10.49
C SER A 5 -10.61 61.73 11.88
N SER A 6 -9.84 62.78 12.14
CA SER A 6 -10.01 63.60 13.35
C SER A 6 -11.31 64.39 13.28
N MET A 7 -12.06 64.45 14.37
CA MET A 7 -13.23 65.31 14.49
C MET A 7 -12.80 66.75 14.80
N MET A 8 -13.38 67.72 14.08
CA MET A 8 -13.26 69.14 14.39
C MET A 8 -14.63 69.70 14.78
N ASN A 9 -14.65 70.51 15.84
CA ASN A 9 -15.85 71.15 16.37
C ASN A 9 -16.48 72.10 15.33
N GLY A 10 -17.81 72.07 15.22
CA GLY A 10 -18.58 73.08 14.50
C GLY A 10 -19.14 74.13 15.45
N ASP A 11 -18.74 75.38 15.28
CA ASP A 11 -19.33 76.52 15.99
C ASP A 11 -20.80 76.74 15.60
N ILE A 12 -21.65 76.99 16.60
CA ILE A 12 -23.07 77.24 16.39
C ILE A 12 -23.26 78.71 16.00
N SER A 13 -23.58 78.96 14.73
CA SER A 13 -24.06 80.25 14.25
C SER A 13 -25.45 80.11 13.64
N HIS A 14 -26.47 80.64 14.33
CA HIS A 14 -27.83 80.77 13.78
C HIS A 14 -27.89 81.92 12.75
N PRO A 15 -28.56 81.73 11.61
CA PRO A 15 -29.17 82.81 10.86
C PRO A 15 -30.70 82.77 10.98
N ARG A 16 -31.30 83.93 11.29
CA ARG A 16 -32.75 84.16 11.25
C ARG A 16 -33.05 85.04 10.04
N GLY A 17 -33.60 84.47 8.98
CA GLY A 17 -33.91 85.22 7.75
C GLY A 17 -34.94 84.48 6.89
N SER A 18 -35.99 85.19 6.47
CA SER A 18 -37.09 84.65 5.67
C SER A 18 -37.00 85.16 4.23
N GLY A 19 -36.72 84.25 3.29
CA GLY A 19 -36.56 84.51 1.86
C GLY A 19 -36.45 83.19 1.07
N PRO A 20 -36.42 83.22 -0.28
CA PRO A 20 -36.67 82.03 -1.13
C PRO A 20 -35.50 81.03 -1.25
N GLU A 21 -34.57 81.00 -0.30
CA GLU A 21 -33.39 80.12 -0.31
C GLU A 21 -33.72 78.66 0.10
N ASN A 22 -34.86 78.45 0.77
CA ASN A 22 -35.25 77.15 1.32
C ASN A 22 -35.60 76.09 0.25
N LEU A 23 -35.87 76.51 -1.00
CA LEU A 23 -36.09 75.58 -2.12
C LEU A 23 -34.77 74.97 -2.62
N GLY A 24 -33.70 75.77 -2.69
CA GLY A 24 -32.37 75.28 -3.07
C GLY A 24 -31.83 74.27 -2.05
N SER A 25 -31.95 74.57 -0.75
CA SER A 25 -31.54 73.65 0.31
C SER A 25 -32.35 72.33 0.32
N LEU A 26 -33.65 72.38 0.00
CA LEU A 26 -34.47 71.19 -0.13
C LEU A 26 -34.09 70.35 -1.37
N GLU A 27 -33.76 71.00 -2.49
CA GLU A 27 -33.35 70.31 -3.72
C GLU A 27 -31.94 69.70 -3.59
N GLU A 28 -31.00 70.40 -2.96
CA GLU A 28 -29.67 69.88 -2.61
C GLU A 28 -29.75 68.67 -1.67
N THR A 29 -30.60 68.72 -0.63
CA THR A 29 -30.78 67.58 0.29
C THR A 29 -31.48 66.39 -0.38
N LEU A 30 -32.43 66.62 -1.29
CA LEU A 30 -33.00 65.57 -2.15
C LEU A 30 -31.96 64.97 -3.10
N GLN A 31 -31.05 65.78 -3.65
CA GLN A 31 -29.98 65.31 -4.52
C GLN A 31 -28.95 64.46 -3.73
N GLN A 32 -28.56 64.91 -2.53
CA GLN A 32 -27.73 64.12 -1.60
C GLN A 32 -28.41 62.80 -1.21
N MET A 33 -29.71 62.81 -0.90
CA MET A 33 -30.47 61.59 -0.58
C MET A 33 -30.48 60.60 -1.75
N ASN A 34 -30.65 61.08 -2.99
CA ASN A 34 -30.58 60.24 -4.18
C ASN A 34 -29.19 59.64 -4.41
N THR A 35 -28.13 60.41 -4.17
CA THR A 35 -26.74 59.91 -4.22
C THR A 35 -26.52 58.81 -3.18
N LEU A 36 -26.91 59.03 -1.92
CA LEU A 36 -26.81 58.02 -0.85
C LEU A 36 -27.63 56.75 -1.17
N ILE A 37 -28.81 56.88 -1.79
CA ILE A 37 -29.61 55.73 -2.24
C ILE A 37 -28.88 54.95 -3.35
N LYS A 38 -28.21 55.64 -4.28
CA LYS A 38 -27.41 55.02 -5.35
C LYS A 38 -26.20 54.28 -4.78
N GLU A 39 -25.42 54.94 -3.93
CA GLU A 39 -24.28 54.34 -3.23
C GLU A 39 -24.70 53.14 -2.38
N ASN A 40 -25.83 53.22 -1.66
CA ASN A 40 -26.34 52.10 -0.87
C ASN A 40 -26.78 50.90 -1.73
N ARG A 41 -27.29 51.15 -2.95
CA ARG A 41 -27.57 50.08 -3.93
C ARG A 41 -26.28 49.47 -4.46
N GLU A 42 -25.29 50.29 -4.83
CA GLU A 42 -23.99 49.84 -5.34
C GLU A 42 -23.22 49.04 -4.28
N LEU A 43 -23.25 49.44 -3.01
CA LEU A 43 -22.68 48.68 -1.89
C LEU A 43 -23.39 47.34 -1.68
N LYS A 44 -24.73 47.28 -1.83
CA LYS A 44 -25.49 46.02 -1.76
C LYS A 44 -25.18 45.10 -2.95
N GLU A 45 -24.99 45.65 -4.14
CA GLU A 45 -24.57 44.92 -5.34
C GLU A 45 -23.16 44.32 -5.12
N ALA A 46 -22.20 45.16 -4.70
CA ALA A 46 -20.83 44.76 -4.41
C ALA A 46 -20.76 43.66 -3.33
N LEU A 47 -21.52 43.80 -2.24
CA LEU A 47 -21.58 42.80 -1.17
C LEU A 47 -22.20 41.46 -1.63
N LYS A 48 -23.18 41.48 -2.55
CA LYS A 48 -23.68 40.25 -3.18
C LYS A 48 -22.61 39.58 -4.03
N GLN A 49 -21.88 40.36 -4.84
CA GLN A 49 -20.82 39.84 -5.70
C GLN A 49 -19.64 39.26 -4.89
N THR A 50 -19.22 39.91 -3.80
CA THR A 50 -18.17 39.36 -2.92
C THR A 50 -18.63 38.09 -2.21
N ASN A 51 -19.87 38.02 -1.73
CA ASN A 51 -20.44 36.80 -1.15
C ASN A 51 -20.55 35.66 -2.17
N LEU A 52 -20.96 35.95 -3.41
CA LEU A 52 -21.01 34.95 -4.49
C LEU A 52 -19.61 34.41 -4.80
N SER A 53 -18.63 35.29 -5.04
CA SER A 53 -17.24 34.88 -5.30
C SER A 53 -16.62 34.12 -4.12
N MET A 54 -16.98 34.45 -2.88
CA MET A 54 -16.56 33.71 -1.70
C MET A 54 -17.18 32.30 -1.66
N LYS A 55 -18.46 32.16 -2.00
CA LYS A 55 -19.15 30.86 -2.10
C LYS A 55 -18.53 29.98 -3.18
N GLU A 56 -18.28 30.52 -4.38
CA GLU A 56 -17.60 29.82 -5.48
C GLU A 56 -16.19 29.35 -5.07
N ARG A 57 -15.43 30.17 -4.34
CA ARG A 57 -14.12 29.78 -3.80
C ARG A 57 -14.23 28.67 -2.75
N PHE A 58 -15.21 28.72 -1.86
CA PHE A 58 -15.44 27.63 -0.89
C PHE A 58 -15.88 26.33 -1.56
N GLU A 59 -16.71 26.39 -2.58
CA GLU A 59 -17.12 25.23 -3.39
C GLU A 59 -15.91 24.64 -4.14
N GLY A 60 -15.08 25.49 -4.77
CA GLY A 60 -13.83 25.07 -5.42
C GLY A 60 -12.82 24.43 -4.47
N LEU A 61 -12.62 25.01 -3.27
CA LEU A 61 -11.76 24.43 -2.23
C LEU A 61 -12.31 23.10 -1.70
N SER A 62 -13.63 22.96 -1.60
CA SER A 62 -14.28 21.71 -1.15
C SER A 62 -14.13 20.61 -2.20
N ALA A 63 -14.35 20.92 -3.47
CA ALA A 63 -14.14 19.99 -4.58
C ALA A 63 -12.66 19.58 -4.72
N TRP A 64 -11.72 20.53 -4.58
CA TRP A 64 -10.29 20.23 -4.57
C TRP A 64 -9.90 19.31 -3.39
N LYS A 65 -10.45 19.55 -2.20
CA LYS A 65 -10.22 18.70 -1.02
C LYS A 65 -10.73 17.27 -1.21
N GLU A 66 -11.90 17.10 -1.81
CA GLU A 66 -12.42 15.75 -2.11
C GLU A 66 -11.59 15.06 -3.19
N LYS A 67 -11.18 15.77 -4.25
CA LYS A 67 -10.25 15.22 -5.26
C LYS A 67 -8.90 14.77 -4.66
N GLN A 68 -8.34 15.55 -3.74
CA GLN A 68 -7.11 15.16 -3.02
C GLN A 68 -7.31 13.93 -2.11
N LYS A 69 -8.51 13.76 -1.56
CA LYS A 69 -8.88 12.57 -0.80
C LYS A 69 -9.01 11.35 -1.72
N GLU A 70 -9.72 11.46 -2.84
CA GLU A 70 -9.83 10.41 -3.86
C GLU A 70 -8.46 9.98 -4.42
N GLU A 71 -7.58 10.94 -4.73
CA GLU A 71 -6.21 10.66 -5.20
C GLU A 71 -5.37 9.92 -4.14
N ARG A 72 -5.48 10.29 -2.86
CA ARG A 72 -4.82 9.57 -1.77
C ARG A 72 -5.38 8.16 -1.61
N ASP A 73 -6.71 8.00 -1.56
CA ASP A 73 -7.38 6.71 -1.35
C ASP A 73 -7.05 5.74 -2.51
N PHE A 74 -6.94 6.25 -3.76
CA PHE A 74 -6.44 5.48 -4.91
C PHE A 74 -4.98 5.02 -4.74
N LEU A 75 -4.08 5.90 -4.30
CA LEU A 75 -2.67 5.55 -4.07
C LEU A 75 -2.50 4.54 -2.92
N GLU A 76 -3.29 4.66 -1.86
CA GLU A 76 -3.34 3.69 -0.76
C GLU A 76 -3.81 2.32 -1.26
N GLN A 77 -4.88 2.25 -2.07
CA GLN A 77 -5.33 1.01 -2.70
C GLN A 77 -4.24 0.39 -3.60
N ARG A 78 -3.57 1.20 -4.44
CA ARG A 78 -2.47 0.73 -5.31
C ARG A 78 -1.29 0.18 -4.50
N LEU A 79 -0.95 0.81 -3.37
CA LEU A 79 0.08 0.31 -2.46
C LEU A 79 -0.32 -1.01 -1.79
N GLU A 80 -1.58 -1.17 -1.38
CA GLU A 80 -2.04 -2.41 -0.75
C GLU A 80 -2.10 -3.58 -1.76
N GLU A 81 -2.47 -3.31 -3.02
CA GLU A 81 -2.33 -4.27 -4.12
C GLU A 81 -0.87 -4.64 -4.41
N ALA A 82 0.07 -3.71 -4.28
CA ALA A 82 1.49 -3.99 -4.43
C ALA A 82 2.03 -4.86 -3.27
N LYS A 83 1.68 -4.53 -2.02
CA LYS A 83 2.04 -5.32 -0.82
C LYS A 83 1.49 -6.74 -0.89
N THR A 84 0.22 -6.91 -1.25
CA THR A 84 -0.41 -8.24 -1.34
C THR A 84 0.24 -9.11 -2.42
N ARG A 85 0.63 -8.55 -3.57
CA ARG A 85 1.44 -9.26 -4.58
C ARG A 85 2.84 -9.62 -4.09
N LEU A 86 3.50 -8.71 -3.38
CA LEU A 86 4.84 -8.96 -2.83
C LEU A 86 4.80 -10.07 -1.78
N ASN A 87 3.86 -10.02 -0.83
CA ASN A 87 3.64 -11.07 0.15
C ASN A 87 3.33 -12.44 -0.51
N ALA A 88 2.57 -12.46 -1.62
CA ALA A 88 2.31 -13.68 -2.36
C ALA A 88 3.57 -14.24 -3.02
N MET A 89 4.41 -13.39 -3.63
CA MET A 89 5.71 -13.78 -4.18
C MET A 89 6.68 -14.26 -3.08
N ASP A 90 6.70 -13.65 -1.90
CA ASP A 90 7.55 -14.08 -0.79
C ASP A 90 7.13 -15.47 -0.28
N VAL A 91 5.83 -15.75 -0.18
CA VAL A 91 5.30 -17.09 0.14
C VAL A 91 5.68 -18.12 -0.94
N GLU A 92 5.60 -17.76 -2.22
CA GLU A 92 6.03 -18.63 -3.33
C GLU A 92 7.55 -18.87 -3.30
N ASN A 93 8.35 -17.84 -3.06
CA ASN A 93 9.81 -17.93 -2.96
C ASN A 93 10.24 -18.84 -1.80
N GLU A 94 9.64 -18.69 -0.62
CA GLU A 94 9.91 -19.57 0.53
C GLU A 94 9.44 -21.02 0.28
N ALA A 95 8.34 -21.22 -0.45
CA ALA A 95 7.90 -22.56 -0.88
C ALA A 95 8.87 -23.19 -1.90
N LEU A 96 9.35 -22.42 -2.88
CA LEU A 96 10.36 -22.87 -3.86
C LEU A 96 11.69 -23.20 -3.19
N LYS A 97 12.15 -22.35 -2.26
CA LYS A 97 13.37 -22.55 -1.48
C LYS A 97 13.32 -23.84 -0.66
N LYS A 98 12.21 -24.12 0.04
CA LYS A 98 12.00 -25.41 0.72
C LYS A 98 12.07 -26.60 -0.23
N ARG A 99 11.46 -26.51 -1.42
CA ARG A 99 11.53 -27.56 -2.44
C ARG A 99 12.93 -27.77 -3.02
N VAL A 100 13.77 -26.72 -3.05
CA VAL A 100 15.19 -26.84 -3.40
C VAL A 100 15.95 -27.55 -2.28
N GLU A 101 15.80 -27.11 -1.02
CA GLU A 101 16.44 -27.76 0.13
C GLU A 101 16.05 -29.25 0.28
N GLU A 102 14.79 -29.62 0.02
CA GLU A 102 14.31 -31.00 0.00
C GLU A 102 14.97 -31.84 -1.11
N ARG A 103 15.15 -31.25 -2.31
CA ARG A 103 15.86 -31.89 -3.42
C ARG A 103 17.35 -32.03 -3.16
N GLU A 104 17.97 -31.03 -2.54
CA GLU A 104 19.39 -31.10 -2.15
C GLU A 104 19.63 -32.17 -1.08
N LYS A 105 18.76 -32.24 -0.05
CA LYS A 105 18.82 -33.28 0.99
C LYS A 105 18.66 -34.68 0.40
N SER A 106 17.59 -34.92 -0.37
CA SER A 106 17.36 -36.23 -1.02
C SER A 106 18.43 -36.61 -2.03
N GLY A 107 18.99 -35.65 -2.78
CA GLY A 107 20.13 -35.87 -3.67
C GLY A 107 21.41 -36.23 -2.91
N ALA A 108 21.70 -35.54 -1.81
CA ALA A 108 22.84 -35.82 -0.94
C ALA A 108 22.71 -37.18 -0.25
N GLU A 109 21.53 -37.55 0.25
CA GLU A 109 21.24 -38.86 0.83
C GLU A 109 21.42 -40.00 -0.20
N CYS A 110 20.89 -39.82 -1.42
CA CYS A 110 21.07 -40.79 -2.51
C CYS A 110 22.55 -41.00 -2.84
N LEU A 111 23.30 -39.92 -3.08
CA LEU A 111 24.75 -39.97 -3.34
C LEU A 111 25.54 -40.56 -2.16
N HIS A 112 25.11 -40.31 -0.92
CA HIS A 112 25.74 -40.90 0.27
C HIS A 112 25.57 -42.42 0.31
N THR A 113 24.35 -42.93 0.07
CA THR A 113 24.10 -44.38 0.01
C THR A 113 24.86 -45.07 -1.12
N GLU A 114 25.00 -44.42 -2.28
CA GLU A 114 25.78 -44.93 -3.41
C GLU A 114 27.29 -44.96 -3.08
N LEU A 115 27.82 -43.92 -2.44
CA LEU A 115 29.21 -43.89 -1.96
C LEU A 115 29.49 -44.95 -0.89
N GLU A 116 28.56 -45.22 0.02
CA GLU A 116 28.70 -46.31 0.99
C GLU A 116 28.67 -47.70 0.33
N ALA A 117 27.76 -47.91 -0.64
CA ALA A 117 27.70 -49.15 -1.41
C ALA A 117 29.00 -49.40 -2.20
N LEU A 118 29.56 -48.36 -2.83
CA LEU A 118 30.85 -48.43 -3.54
C LEU A 118 32.02 -48.69 -2.57
N ARG A 119 32.06 -48.04 -1.40
CA ARG A 119 33.05 -48.34 -0.35
C ARG A 119 32.96 -49.81 0.10
N GLY A 120 31.76 -50.35 0.26
CA GLY A 120 31.53 -51.76 0.58
C GLY A 120 31.95 -52.74 -0.53
N GLN A 121 31.87 -52.34 -1.81
CA GLN A 121 32.47 -53.10 -2.91
C GLN A 121 34.00 -53.06 -2.88
N ILE A 122 34.59 -51.88 -2.68
CA ILE A 122 36.06 -51.71 -2.58
C ILE A 122 36.64 -52.55 -1.43
N ALA A 123 35.99 -52.55 -0.26
CA ALA A 123 36.43 -53.35 0.88
C ALA A 123 36.41 -54.86 0.59
N ARG A 124 35.38 -55.36 -0.12
CA ARG A 124 35.32 -56.78 -0.55
C ARG A 124 36.42 -57.12 -1.55
N LEU A 125 36.62 -56.29 -2.58
CA LEU A 125 37.70 -56.46 -3.55
C LEU A 125 39.09 -56.38 -2.91
N GLN A 126 39.26 -55.59 -1.85
CA GLN A 126 40.49 -55.55 -1.06
C GLN A 126 40.69 -56.83 -0.23
N ALA A 127 39.64 -57.41 0.34
CA ALA A 127 39.72 -58.70 1.01
C ALA A 127 40.08 -59.82 0.01
N GLU A 128 39.36 -59.94 -1.11
CA GLU A 128 39.66 -60.90 -2.18
C GLU A 128 41.08 -60.74 -2.72
N LYS A 129 41.55 -59.51 -2.92
CA LYS A 129 42.95 -59.23 -3.29
C LYS A 129 43.93 -59.76 -2.24
N ASN A 130 43.67 -59.54 -0.95
CA ASN A 130 44.56 -59.99 0.12
C ASN A 130 44.58 -61.52 0.22
N ASP A 131 43.43 -62.19 0.06
CA ASP A 131 43.32 -63.64 0.02
C ASP A 131 44.08 -64.23 -1.19
N LEU A 132 43.93 -63.61 -2.37
CA LEU A 132 44.68 -63.99 -3.57
C LEU A 132 46.18 -63.75 -3.41
N VAL A 133 46.61 -62.67 -2.74
CA VAL A 133 48.03 -62.42 -2.42
C VAL A 133 48.56 -63.47 -1.45
N ALA A 134 47.81 -63.83 -0.40
CA ALA A 134 48.19 -64.87 0.53
C ALA A 134 48.32 -66.24 -0.16
N LEU A 135 47.36 -66.60 -1.00
CA LEU A 135 47.40 -67.83 -1.82
C LEU A 135 48.60 -67.81 -2.80
N ASN A 136 48.91 -66.66 -3.40
CA ASN A 136 50.05 -66.52 -4.31
C ASN A 136 51.39 -66.63 -3.54
N SER A 137 51.48 -66.08 -2.32
CA SER A 137 52.63 -66.31 -1.43
C SER A 137 52.75 -67.78 -1.01
N GLU A 138 51.66 -68.49 -0.72
CA GLU A 138 51.69 -69.92 -0.45
C GLU A 138 52.15 -70.74 -1.66
N LEU A 139 51.68 -70.39 -2.86
CA LEU A 139 52.12 -70.99 -4.12
C LEU A 139 53.61 -70.71 -4.40
N GLN A 140 54.08 -69.48 -4.16
CA GLN A 140 55.50 -69.14 -4.28
C GLN A 140 56.38 -69.90 -3.27
N LEU A 141 55.90 -70.11 -2.03
CA LEU A 141 56.59 -70.95 -1.05
C LEU A 141 56.64 -72.43 -1.46
N LYS A 142 55.57 -72.95 -2.08
CA LYS A 142 55.54 -74.31 -2.65
C LYS A 142 56.47 -74.45 -3.87
N MET A 143 56.54 -73.44 -4.74
CA MET A 143 57.49 -73.41 -5.86
C MET A 143 58.93 -73.23 -5.40
N GLY A 144 59.17 -72.50 -4.29
CA GLY A 144 60.48 -72.27 -3.69
C GLY A 144 61.16 -73.51 -3.08
N GLN A 145 60.48 -74.66 -3.06
CA GLN A 145 61.08 -75.96 -2.72
C GLN A 145 61.64 -76.70 -3.95
N GLY A 146 61.48 -76.15 -5.17
CA GLY A 146 62.18 -76.54 -6.38
C GLY A 146 63.41 -75.66 -6.66
N SER A 147 64.52 -76.27 -7.07
CA SER A 147 65.82 -75.60 -7.31
C SER A 147 65.87 -74.84 -8.67
N PRO A 148 66.96 -74.14 -9.07
CA PRO A 148 66.93 -72.69 -9.21
C PRO A 148 67.10 -72.16 -10.66
N ARG A 149 66.94 -70.82 -10.79
CA ARG A 149 67.33 -69.91 -11.90
C ARG A 149 66.27 -69.48 -12.93
N ASP A 150 66.34 -68.18 -13.20
CA ASP A 150 66.19 -67.46 -14.47
C ASP A 150 64.89 -67.63 -15.30
N SER A 151 63.98 -66.65 -15.15
CA SER A 151 63.48 -65.91 -16.34
C SER A 151 62.89 -64.54 -15.96
N PHE A 152 63.71 -63.49 -16.07
CA PHE A 152 63.29 -62.10 -15.83
C PHE A 152 62.76 -61.49 -17.13
N ILE A 153 61.45 -61.51 -17.36
CA ILE A 153 60.81 -60.85 -18.50
C ILE A 153 60.24 -59.50 -18.07
N GLU A 154 61.06 -58.45 -18.20
CA GLU A 154 60.67 -57.06 -17.96
C GLU A 154 59.87 -56.53 -19.16
N ILE A 155 58.54 -56.63 -19.12
CA ILE A 155 57.67 -56.06 -20.17
C ILE A 155 57.58 -54.54 -19.98
N ARG A 156 58.44 -53.81 -20.70
CA ARG A 156 58.35 -52.35 -20.84
C ARG A 156 57.23 -51.98 -21.82
N ILE A 157 56.15 -51.40 -21.31
CA ILE A 157 55.12 -50.77 -22.15
C ILE A 157 55.51 -49.30 -22.38
N ALA A 158 55.88 -48.97 -23.61
CA ALA A 158 56.17 -47.60 -24.01
C ALA A 158 54.88 -46.81 -24.24
N VAL A 159 54.75 -45.65 -23.59
CA VAL A 159 53.64 -44.71 -23.79
C VAL A 159 54.11 -43.55 -24.66
N SER A 160 53.60 -43.43 -25.89
CA SER A 160 53.64 -42.18 -26.67
C SER A 160 52.68 -42.22 -27.86
N MET A 161 51.99 -41.10 -28.11
CA MET A 161 51.40 -40.59 -29.36
C MET A 161 50.21 -39.69 -28.97
N HIS A 162 50.44 -38.47 -28.49
CA HIS A 162 50.51 -37.25 -29.31
C HIS A 162 49.26 -36.94 -30.16
N THR A 163 48.30 -36.28 -29.51
CA THR A 163 47.15 -35.62 -30.13
C THR A 163 47.59 -34.44 -30.99
N LYS A 164 47.21 -34.40 -32.27
CA LYS A 164 47.24 -33.17 -33.10
C LYS A 164 45.94 -33.02 -33.89
N TYR A 165 45.17 -31.99 -33.55
CA TYR A 165 44.02 -31.55 -34.33
C TYR A 165 44.50 -30.79 -35.58
N VAL A 166 43.94 -31.12 -36.74
CA VAL A 166 44.02 -30.28 -37.95
C VAL A 166 42.60 -29.99 -38.41
N CYS A 167 42.21 -28.71 -38.33
CA CYS A 167 40.91 -28.24 -38.80
C CYS A 167 40.97 -28.01 -40.31
N VAL A 168 40.13 -28.73 -41.07
CA VAL A 168 39.89 -28.46 -42.49
C VAL A 168 38.45 -27.97 -42.66
N ARG A 169 38.27 -26.67 -42.86
CA ARG A 169 37.02 -26.12 -43.42
C ARG A 169 37.02 -26.29 -44.94
N ARG A 170 35.95 -26.84 -45.49
CA ARG A 170 35.55 -26.63 -46.90
C ARG A 170 34.02 -26.52 -47.01
N PRO A 171 33.49 -25.66 -47.89
CA PRO A 171 32.05 -25.49 -48.08
C PRO A 171 31.50 -26.51 -49.10
N LYS A 172 30.30 -27.03 -48.85
CA LYS A 172 29.50 -27.78 -49.82
C LYS A 172 28.03 -27.79 -49.38
N ALA A 173 27.23 -26.88 -49.92
CA ALA A 173 25.77 -26.89 -49.77
C ALA A 173 25.05 -27.24 -51.09
N GLU A 174 25.68 -26.95 -52.24
CA GLU A 174 25.04 -27.10 -53.56
C GLU A 174 25.13 -28.52 -54.14
N SER A 175 26.17 -29.31 -53.82
CA SER A 175 26.30 -30.67 -54.37
C SER A 175 25.32 -31.68 -53.76
N GLU A 176 24.87 -31.44 -52.53
CA GLU A 176 23.91 -32.32 -51.86
C GLU A 176 22.51 -32.18 -52.46
N GLU A 177 22.05 -30.96 -52.76
CA GLU A 177 20.75 -30.74 -53.40
C GLU A 177 20.70 -31.32 -54.82
N GLN A 178 21.78 -31.20 -55.60
CA GLN A 178 21.89 -31.88 -56.90
C GLN A 178 21.87 -33.40 -56.77
N THR A 179 22.56 -33.97 -55.78
CA THR A 179 22.55 -35.42 -55.51
C THR A 179 21.16 -35.91 -55.11
N VAL A 180 20.44 -35.17 -54.26
CA VAL A 180 19.05 -35.50 -53.87
C VAL A 180 18.09 -35.41 -55.06
N ARG A 181 18.18 -34.38 -55.90
CA ARG A 181 17.35 -34.27 -57.12
C ARG A 181 17.62 -35.43 -58.09
N GLN A 182 18.87 -35.87 -58.21
CA GLN A 182 19.26 -36.97 -59.09
C GLN A 182 18.77 -38.32 -58.54
N LEU A 183 18.88 -38.57 -57.23
CA LEU A 183 18.31 -39.74 -56.56
C LEU A 183 16.78 -39.79 -56.69
N LEU A 184 16.08 -38.66 -56.55
CA LEU A 184 14.62 -38.56 -56.74
C LEU A 184 14.17 -38.71 -58.20
N HIS A 185 15.08 -38.54 -59.17
CA HIS A 185 14.81 -38.84 -60.57
C HIS A 185 15.01 -40.34 -60.84
N SER A 186 16.11 -40.93 -60.37
CA SER A 186 16.36 -42.37 -60.47
C SER A 186 15.26 -43.19 -59.77
N LEU A 187 14.82 -42.79 -58.57
CA LEU A 187 13.76 -43.49 -57.86
C LEU A 187 12.41 -43.51 -58.61
N ARG A 188 12.11 -42.43 -59.37
CA ARG A 188 10.94 -42.39 -60.25
C ARG A 188 11.10 -43.32 -61.46
N ALA A 189 12.24 -43.25 -62.15
CA ALA A 189 12.53 -44.13 -63.29
C ALA A 189 12.47 -45.63 -62.91
N GLU A 190 13.02 -46.01 -61.75
CA GLU A 190 12.92 -47.38 -61.20
C GLU A 190 11.49 -47.78 -60.82
N THR A 191 10.65 -46.82 -60.41
CA THR A 191 9.23 -47.07 -60.14
C THR A 191 8.46 -47.33 -61.43
N ASP A 192 8.67 -46.50 -62.45
CA ASP A 192 8.06 -46.66 -63.78
C ASP A 192 8.51 -47.97 -64.46
N GLU A 193 9.79 -48.33 -64.33
CA GLU A 193 10.32 -49.61 -64.83
C GLU A 193 9.71 -50.82 -64.10
N LYS A 194 9.55 -50.73 -62.77
CA LYS A 194 8.87 -51.77 -61.99
C LYS A 194 7.42 -51.95 -62.42
N GLU A 195 6.67 -50.89 -62.65
CA GLU A 195 5.28 -50.98 -63.14
C GLU A 195 5.22 -51.62 -64.53
N ARG A 196 6.14 -51.27 -65.43
CA ARG A 196 6.26 -51.90 -66.76
C ARG A 196 6.57 -53.39 -66.68
N LEU A 197 7.50 -53.79 -65.80
CA LEU A 197 7.83 -55.21 -65.56
C LEU A 197 6.68 -55.98 -64.90
N GLN A 198 5.86 -55.30 -64.09
CA GLN A 198 4.67 -55.89 -63.50
C GLN A 198 3.58 -56.16 -64.54
N LEU A 199 3.40 -55.26 -65.53
CA LEU A 199 2.54 -55.51 -66.70
C LEU A 199 3.02 -56.71 -67.53
N THR A 200 4.30 -56.78 -67.88
CA THR A 200 4.82 -57.89 -68.73
C THR A 200 4.74 -59.24 -68.02
N LEU A 201 4.92 -59.28 -66.69
CA LEU A 201 4.66 -60.48 -65.88
C LEU A 201 3.18 -60.88 -65.89
N GLN A 202 2.25 -59.93 -65.88
CA GLN A 202 0.82 -60.20 -65.95
C GLN A 202 0.42 -60.74 -67.33
N GLU A 203 0.97 -60.20 -68.42
CA GLU A 203 0.80 -60.74 -69.78
C GLU A 203 1.40 -62.15 -69.93
N ALA A 204 2.59 -62.38 -69.38
CA ALA A 204 3.24 -63.69 -69.42
C ALA A 204 2.42 -64.76 -68.69
N ARG A 205 1.84 -64.42 -67.52
CA ARG A 205 0.89 -65.29 -66.81
C ARG A 205 -0.37 -65.58 -67.62
N GLY A 206 -0.90 -64.58 -68.34
CA GLY A 206 -2.02 -64.77 -69.27
C GLY A 206 -1.70 -65.78 -70.37
N ARG A 207 -0.52 -65.65 -71.00
CA ARG A 207 -0.04 -66.60 -72.04
C ARG A 207 0.20 -68.01 -71.51
N ILE A 208 0.69 -68.16 -70.28
CA ILE A 208 0.88 -69.49 -69.65
C ILE A 208 -0.49 -70.17 -69.46
N ASN A 209 -1.46 -69.46 -68.88
CA ASN A 209 -2.82 -69.97 -68.69
C ASN A 209 -3.50 -70.32 -70.04
N GLU A 210 -3.27 -69.52 -71.10
CA GLU A 210 -3.75 -69.82 -72.45
C GLU A 210 -3.09 -71.09 -73.04
N LEU A 211 -1.81 -71.35 -72.75
CA LEU A 211 -1.11 -72.58 -73.17
C LEU A 211 -1.55 -73.80 -72.35
N GLU A 212 -1.81 -73.65 -71.04
CA GLU A 212 -2.32 -74.71 -70.17
C GLU A 212 -3.69 -75.20 -70.63
N ASN A 213 -4.63 -74.28 -70.89
CA ASN A 213 -5.94 -74.61 -71.49
C ASN A 213 -5.83 -75.29 -72.86
N ARG A 214 -4.81 -74.95 -73.66
CA ARG A 214 -4.54 -75.60 -74.96
C ARG A 214 -3.89 -76.98 -74.81
N LEU A 215 -3.22 -77.26 -73.70
CA LEU A 215 -2.63 -78.57 -73.42
C LEU A 215 -3.71 -79.56 -72.97
N GLU A 216 -4.64 -79.14 -72.10
CA GLU A 216 -5.82 -79.93 -71.72
C GLU A 216 -6.69 -80.34 -72.92
N HIS A 217 -6.71 -79.54 -74.00
CA HIS A 217 -7.41 -79.87 -75.24
C HIS A 217 -6.59 -80.75 -76.22
N ALA A 218 -5.28 -80.95 -75.98
CA ALA A 218 -4.39 -81.68 -76.89
C ALA A 218 -4.15 -83.15 -76.48
N GLU A 219 -4.34 -83.51 -75.21
CA GLU A 219 -4.06 -84.87 -74.69
C GLU A 219 -5.09 -85.95 -75.08
N SER A 220 -6.06 -85.64 -75.94
CA SER A 220 -7.12 -86.56 -76.38
C SER A 220 -6.81 -87.36 -77.66
N SER A 221 -5.57 -87.39 -78.16
CA SER A 221 -5.26 -88.14 -79.39
C SER A 221 -3.83 -88.67 -79.51
N THR A 222 -3.68 -90.00 -79.43
CA THR A 222 -3.09 -90.89 -80.47
C THR A 222 -2.61 -92.19 -79.83
N GLN A 223 -3.23 -93.33 -80.18
CA GLN A 223 -2.79 -94.65 -79.73
C GLN A 223 -1.71 -95.23 -80.66
N THR A 224 -0.61 -95.71 -80.10
CA THR A 224 0.43 -96.47 -80.83
C THR A 224 0.02 -97.93 -80.98
N SER A 225 0.15 -98.49 -82.19
CA SER A 225 -0.03 -99.92 -82.44
C SER A 225 0.92 -100.42 -83.53
N LEU A 226 1.46 -101.64 -83.38
CA LEU A 226 1.75 -102.71 -84.37
C LEU A 226 2.57 -103.85 -83.69
N PRO A 227 2.70 -105.06 -84.27
CA PRO A 227 2.57 -106.30 -83.49
C PRO A 227 3.73 -107.31 -83.65
N SER A 228 3.51 -108.55 -83.17
CA SER A 228 4.51 -109.59 -82.92
C SER A 228 4.66 -110.67 -84.02
N THR A 229 5.90 -111.17 -84.15
CA THR A 229 6.33 -112.59 -84.35
C THR A 229 5.85 -113.47 -85.54
N THR A 230 6.82 -113.95 -86.35
CA THR A 230 6.99 -115.29 -86.99
C THR A 230 8.38 -115.38 -87.69
N GLU A 231 9.11 -116.50 -87.92
CA GLU A 231 9.16 -117.85 -87.31
C GLU A 231 10.47 -118.62 -87.74
N ILE A 232 10.87 -119.63 -86.93
CA ILE A 232 11.59 -120.92 -87.21
C ILE A 232 12.80 -121.00 -88.19
N ASN A 233 13.96 -121.48 -87.68
CA ASN A 233 14.84 -122.46 -88.35
C ASN A 233 16.03 -122.90 -87.45
N SER A 234 16.16 -124.19 -87.14
CA SER A 234 16.91 -124.65 -85.95
C SER A 234 18.44 -124.77 -86.02
N SER A 235 19.05 -124.74 -87.22
CA SER A 235 20.50 -124.48 -87.34
C SER A 235 20.83 -122.99 -87.42
N ALA A 236 19.84 -122.15 -87.74
CA ALA A 236 19.94 -120.72 -87.52
C ALA A 236 19.66 -120.38 -86.06
N GLU A 237 18.85 -121.15 -85.32
CA GLU A 237 18.55 -120.90 -83.89
C GLU A 237 19.77 -120.85 -83.00
N VAL A 238 20.77 -121.74 -83.12
CA VAL A 238 21.98 -121.62 -82.27
C VAL A 238 22.74 -120.33 -82.56
N LYS A 239 22.90 -119.95 -83.83
CA LYS A 239 23.51 -118.68 -84.23
C LYS A 239 22.64 -117.46 -83.91
N ASN A 240 21.31 -117.59 -83.96
CA ASN A 240 20.34 -116.54 -83.66
C ASN A 240 20.21 -116.36 -82.15
N LEU A 241 20.36 -117.42 -81.35
CA LEU A 241 20.49 -117.35 -79.90
C LEU A 241 21.87 -116.78 -79.50
N GLU A 242 22.92 -117.09 -80.24
CA GLU A 242 24.26 -116.48 -80.08
C GLU A 242 24.25 -114.99 -80.47
N ASP A 243 23.60 -114.62 -81.58
CA ASP A 243 23.36 -113.25 -82.02
C ASP A 243 22.42 -112.51 -81.05
N GLN A 244 21.37 -113.16 -80.53
CA GLN A 244 20.50 -112.63 -79.48
C GLN A 244 21.24 -112.47 -78.15
N LEU A 245 22.16 -113.37 -77.78
CA LEU A 245 23.02 -113.23 -76.62
C LEU A 245 24.03 -112.09 -76.81
N LEU A 246 24.63 -111.96 -77.99
CA LEU A 246 25.50 -110.83 -78.35
C LEU A 246 24.73 -109.51 -78.36
N LYS A 247 23.47 -109.51 -78.81
CA LYS A 247 22.56 -108.37 -78.81
C LYS A 247 22.08 -108.00 -77.41
N LEU A 248 21.68 -108.97 -76.59
CA LEU A 248 21.38 -108.75 -75.16
C LEU A 248 22.62 -108.29 -74.39
N CYS A 249 23.81 -108.79 -74.72
CA CYS A 249 25.07 -108.31 -74.15
C CYS A 249 25.40 -106.87 -74.59
N SER A 250 25.08 -106.47 -75.81
CA SER A 250 25.29 -105.09 -76.28
C SER A 250 24.22 -104.13 -75.75
N GLU A 251 22.97 -104.56 -75.66
CA GLU A 251 21.87 -103.84 -75.00
C GLU A 251 22.11 -103.67 -73.51
N LEU A 252 22.59 -104.70 -72.80
CA LEU A 252 22.98 -104.62 -71.39
C LEU A 252 24.16 -103.66 -71.18
N LYS A 253 25.19 -103.71 -72.05
CA LYS A 253 26.29 -102.73 -72.03
C LYS A 253 25.78 -101.31 -72.30
N GLN A 254 24.84 -101.13 -73.23
CA GLN A 254 24.23 -99.83 -73.52
C GLN A 254 23.36 -99.33 -72.35
N ALA A 255 22.64 -100.22 -71.67
CA ALA A 255 21.87 -99.91 -70.48
C ALA A 255 22.78 -99.54 -69.29
N GLN A 256 23.91 -100.22 -69.13
CA GLN A 256 24.92 -99.86 -68.13
C GLN A 256 25.49 -98.46 -68.39
N VAL A 257 25.89 -98.14 -69.63
CA VAL A 257 26.38 -96.80 -69.99
C VAL A 257 25.31 -95.73 -69.69
N LYS A 258 24.04 -95.97 -70.03
CA LYS A 258 22.93 -95.06 -69.70
C LYS A 258 22.68 -94.92 -68.20
N LEU A 259 22.88 -95.99 -67.42
CA LEU A 259 22.78 -95.95 -65.96
C LEU A 259 23.93 -95.12 -65.38
N ASP A 260 25.17 -95.33 -65.84
CA ASP A 260 26.35 -94.58 -65.42
C ASP A 260 26.20 -93.08 -65.77
N GLU A 261 25.66 -92.75 -66.95
CA GLU A 261 25.28 -91.40 -67.37
C GLU A 261 24.22 -90.78 -66.44
N ALA A 262 23.16 -91.53 -66.11
CA ALA A 262 22.09 -91.06 -65.22
C ALA A 262 22.57 -90.88 -63.76
N GLU A 263 23.44 -91.77 -63.26
CA GLU A 263 24.08 -91.61 -61.96
C GLU A 263 25.03 -90.41 -61.92
N ASN A 264 25.76 -90.16 -63.00
CA ASN A 264 26.63 -88.99 -63.12
C ASN A 264 25.80 -87.70 -63.15
N MET A 265 24.67 -87.70 -63.89
CA MET A 265 23.73 -86.59 -63.88
C MET A 265 23.09 -86.38 -62.49
N LYS A 266 22.73 -87.45 -61.79
CA LYS A 266 22.24 -87.40 -60.40
C LYS A 266 23.29 -86.80 -59.46
N ARG A 267 24.56 -87.20 -59.55
CA ARG A 267 25.67 -86.61 -58.77
C ARG A 267 25.81 -85.12 -59.05
N ASN A 268 25.88 -84.72 -60.32
CA ASN A 268 25.95 -83.32 -60.73
C ASN A 268 24.78 -82.48 -60.21
N LEU A 269 23.55 -83.03 -60.23
CA LEU A 269 22.37 -82.37 -59.68
C LEU A 269 22.40 -82.28 -58.14
N GLN A 270 22.86 -83.32 -57.45
CA GLN A 270 23.01 -83.31 -55.99
C GLN A 270 24.07 -82.30 -55.53
N ASP A 271 25.21 -82.21 -56.22
CA ASP A 271 26.26 -81.24 -55.89
C ASP A 271 25.76 -79.82 -56.15
N ARG A 272 25.09 -79.58 -57.29
CA ARG A 272 24.43 -78.28 -57.57
C ARG A 272 23.33 -77.92 -56.57
N CYS A 273 22.64 -78.89 -55.97
CA CYS A 273 21.70 -78.62 -54.88
C CYS A 273 22.42 -78.17 -53.60
N LYS A 274 23.55 -78.80 -53.24
CA LYS A 274 24.37 -78.39 -52.09
C LYS A 274 24.93 -76.97 -52.28
N ASP A 275 25.43 -76.66 -53.49
CA ASP A 275 25.93 -75.33 -53.84
C ASP A 275 24.83 -74.27 -53.63
N LEU A 276 23.62 -74.53 -54.14
CA LEU A 276 22.47 -73.65 -53.95
C LEU A 276 22.01 -73.53 -52.48
N GLU A 277 22.10 -74.60 -51.69
CA GLU A 277 21.82 -74.55 -50.25
C GLU A 277 22.86 -73.70 -49.50
N GLN A 278 24.14 -73.79 -49.88
CA GLN A 278 25.22 -72.97 -49.34
C GLN A 278 25.08 -71.49 -49.73
N ASP A 279 24.73 -71.20 -50.98
CA ASP A 279 24.42 -69.85 -51.46
C ASP A 279 23.22 -69.26 -50.71
N LEU A 280 22.14 -70.02 -50.52
CA LEU A 280 20.98 -69.60 -49.73
C LEU A 280 21.32 -69.34 -48.26
N GLY A 281 22.19 -70.16 -47.66
CA GLY A 281 22.73 -69.92 -46.31
C GLY A 281 23.50 -68.59 -46.24
N THR A 282 24.38 -68.35 -47.20
CA THR A 282 25.19 -67.14 -47.31
C THR A 282 24.33 -65.89 -47.51
N LEU A 283 23.33 -65.94 -48.40
CA LEU A 283 22.38 -64.85 -48.65
C LEU A 283 21.52 -64.52 -47.41
N ARG A 284 21.14 -65.52 -46.59
CA ARG A 284 20.43 -65.26 -45.32
C ARG A 284 21.30 -64.52 -44.32
N ILE A 285 22.58 -64.87 -44.21
CA ILE A 285 23.53 -64.17 -43.33
C ILE A 285 23.69 -62.72 -43.79
N GLN A 286 23.96 -62.50 -45.08
CA GLN A 286 24.08 -61.15 -45.66
C GLN A 286 22.81 -60.31 -45.49
N LEU A 287 21.62 -60.91 -45.58
CA LEU A 287 20.35 -60.22 -45.32
C LEU A 287 20.23 -59.79 -43.84
N GLY A 288 20.63 -60.65 -42.90
CA GLY A 288 20.66 -60.32 -41.47
C GLY A 288 21.67 -59.21 -41.14
N GLU A 289 22.87 -59.27 -41.72
CA GLU A 289 23.89 -58.21 -41.60
C GLU A 289 23.39 -56.87 -42.16
N LYS A 290 22.73 -56.90 -43.33
CA LYS A 290 22.10 -55.71 -43.94
C LYS A 290 20.99 -55.14 -43.05
N GLN A 291 20.14 -55.98 -42.46
CA GLN A 291 19.10 -55.54 -41.52
C GLN A 291 19.70 -54.91 -40.26
N LYS A 292 20.77 -55.49 -39.72
CA LYS A 292 21.49 -54.93 -38.57
C LYS A 292 22.10 -53.57 -38.89
N ALA A 293 22.82 -53.47 -40.02
CA ALA A 293 23.41 -52.21 -40.49
C ALA A 293 22.34 -51.13 -40.78
N GLN A 294 21.16 -51.53 -41.27
CA GLN A 294 20.02 -50.63 -41.44
C GLN A 294 19.52 -50.08 -40.10
N ALA A 295 19.32 -50.93 -39.09
CA ALA A 295 18.89 -50.50 -37.76
C ALA A 295 19.93 -49.60 -37.06
N GLU A 296 21.22 -49.91 -37.21
CA GLU A 296 22.32 -49.05 -36.75
C GLU A 296 22.30 -47.67 -37.47
N ASN A 297 22.03 -47.64 -38.78
CA ASN A 297 21.87 -46.40 -39.55
C ASN A 297 20.64 -45.57 -39.14
N ASP A 298 19.50 -46.22 -38.91
CA ASP A 298 18.28 -45.58 -38.42
C ASP A 298 18.49 -44.96 -37.02
N SER A 299 19.18 -45.67 -36.12
CA SER A 299 19.57 -45.15 -34.81
C SER A 299 20.51 -43.94 -34.90
N LEU A 300 21.54 -44.01 -35.75
CA LEU A 300 22.47 -42.89 -35.96
C LEU A 300 21.78 -41.68 -36.60
N ARG A 301 20.77 -41.88 -37.45
CA ARG A 301 19.96 -40.80 -38.04
C ARG A 301 19.20 -40.02 -36.97
N VAL A 302 18.50 -40.72 -36.07
CA VAL A 302 17.79 -40.08 -34.95
C VAL A 302 18.75 -39.33 -34.01
N GLN A 303 19.93 -39.88 -33.75
CA GLN A 303 20.97 -39.19 -32.97
C GLN A 303 21.45 -37.91 -33.68
N MET A 304 21.68 -37.97 -34.99
CA MET A 304 22.05 -36.80 -35.79
C MET A 304 20.96 -35.73 -35.82
N GLU A 305 19.69 -36.12 -35.97
CA GLU A 305 18.54 -35.20 -35.92
C GLU A 305 18.41 -34.53 -34.54
N SER A 306 18.58 -35.30 -33.45
CA SER A 306 18.59 -34.78 -32.08
C SER A 306 19.73 -33.78 -31.84
N LEU A 307 20.95 -34.10 -32.28
CA LEU A 307 22.09 -33.18 -32.18
C LEU A 307 21.90 -31.93 -33.04
N GLN A 308 21.33 -32.06 -34.24
CA GLN A 308 21.01 -30.93 -35.10
C GLN A 308 19.93 -30.02 -34.47
N ALA A 309 18.93 -30.59 -33.79
CA ALA A 309 17.94 -29.84 -33.04
C ALA A 309 18.56 -29.09 -31.85
N ALA A 310 19.45 -29.73 -31.09
CA ALA A 310 20.19 -29.09 -30.00
C ALA A 310 21.06 -27.93 -30.49
N VAL A 311 21.78 -28.10 -31.61
CA VAL A 311 22.58 -27.02 -32.23
C VAL A 311 21.69 -25.85 -32.68
N LYS A 312 20.53 -26.11 -33.28
CA LYS A 312 19.56 -25.05 -33.66
C LYS A 312 19.02 -24.29 -32.44
N LEU A 313 18.77 -25.00 -31.33
CA LEU A 313 18.31 -24.38 -30.09
C LEU A 313 19.38 -23.47 -29.48
N GLU A 314 20.64 -23.93 -29.41
CA GLU A 314 21.75 -23.13 -28.88
C GLU A 314 22.09 -21.94 -29.80
N GLN A 315 21.96 -22.09 -31.12
CA GLN A 315 22.05 -20.98 -32.07
C GLN A 315 20.96 -19.92 -31.84
N LYS A 316 19.72 -20.34 -31.57
CA LYS A 316 18.64 -19.40 -31.22
C LYS A 316 18.94 -18.70 -29.90
N LYS A 317 19.28 -19.44 -28.85
CA LYS A 317 19.61 -18.91 -27.52
C LYS A 317 20.75 -17.88 -27.58
N THR A 318 21.85 -18.20 -28.27
CA THR A 318 22.98 -17.25 -28.45
C THR A 318 22.63 -16.05 -29.34
N GLN A 319 21.58 -16.12 -30.17
CA GLN A 319 21.05 -14.96 -30.88
C GLN A 319 20.17 -14.09 -29.96
N ASP A 320 19.33 -14.71 -29.14
CA ASP A 320 18.50 -14.00 -28.14
C ASP A 320 19.39 -13.29 -27.10
N GLU A 321 20.47 -13.92 -26.65
CA GLU A 321 21.50 -13.31 -25.78
C GLU A 321 22.19 -12.10 -26.44
N LYS A 322 22.52 -12.17 -27.74
CA LYS A 322 23.06 -11.01 -28.49
C LYS A 322 22.05 -9.88 -28.60
N ASN A 323 20.78 -10.19 -28.83
CA ASN A 323 19.71 -9.19 -28.92
C ASN A 323 19.57 -8.47 -27.56
N ASN A 324 19.56 -9.22 -26.45
CA ASN A 324 19.52 -8.67 -25.09
C ASN A 324 20.77 -7.81 -24.78
N LEU A 325 21.97 -8.26 -25.17
CA LEU A 325 23.20 -7.48 -25.00
C LEU A 325 23.17 -6.16 -25.79
N ASN A 326 22.58 -6.16 -27.00
CA ASN A 326 22.43 -4.94 -27.79
C ASN A 326 21.42 -3.99 -27.14
N GLN A 327 20.25 -4.47 -26.71
CA GLN A 327 19.27 -3.65 -25.97
C GLN A 327 19.89 -3.04 -24.70
N LEU A 328 20.73 -3.78 -23.97
CA LEU A 328 21.43 -3.26 -22.80
C LEU A 328 22.46 -2.17 -23.15
N LYS A 329 23.17 -2.30 -24.29
CA LYS A 329 24.07 -1.26 -24.81
C LYS A 329 23.32 -0.01 -25.26
N ASP A 330 22.17 -0.17 -25.91
CA ASP A 330 21.34 0.96 -26.35
C ASP A 330 20.79 1.71 -25.13
N ALA A 331 20.31 0.98 -24.12
CA ALA A 331 19.85 1.55 -22.85
C ALA A 331 20.98 2.26 -22.07
N TYR A 332 22.19 1.69 -22.04
CA TYR A 332 23.36 2.32 -21.42
C TYR A 332 23.78 3.60 -22.17
N THR A 333 23.81 3.55 -23.50
CA THR A 333 24.13 4.71 -24.36
C THR A 333 23.13 5.83 -24.10
N LYS A 334 21.84 5.53 -24.10
CA LYS A 334 20.79 6.52 -23.78
C LYS A 334 20.94 7.10 -22.37
N LEU A 335 21.18 6.27 -21.35
CA LEU A 335 21.39 6.76 -19.98
C LEU A 335 22.62 7.69 -19.87
N PHE A 336 23.65 7.43 -20.67
CA PHE A 336 24.83 8.28 -20.76
C PHE A 336 24.53 9.61 -21.48
N GLU A 337 23.70 9.60 -22.52
CA GLU A 337 23.17 10.79 -23.18
C GLU A 337 22.32 11.64 -22.20
N ASP A 338 21.30 11.03 -21.58
CA ASP A 338 20.43 11.64 -20.57
C ASP A 338 21.24 12.27 -19.41
N TYR A 339 22.31 11.59 -18.94
CA TYR A 339 23.20 12.11 -17.90
C TYR A 339 24.00 13.34 -18.38
N ASN A 340 24.52 13.34 -19.60
CA ASN A 340 25.24 14.48 -20.15
C ASN A 340 24.30 15.67 -20.38
N GLU A 341 23.07 15.44 -20.85
CA GLU A 341 22.04 16.48 -20.96
C GLU A 341 21.74 17.11 -19.60
N LEU A 342 21.52 16.30 -18.55
CA LEU A 342 21.32 16.80 -17.18
C LEU A 342 22.52 17.58 -16.64
N GLN A 343 23.76 17.21 -16.98
CA GLN A 343 24.95 17.98 -16.60
C GLN A 343 25.02 19.32 -17.34
N GLU A 344 24.65 19.38 -18.62
CA GLU A 344 24.58 20.63 -19.37
C GLU A 344 23.40 21.51 -18.92
N GLU A 345 22.24 20.94 -18.60
CA GLU A 345 21.14 21.67 -17.95
C GLU A 345 21.54 22.22 -16.58
N LYS A 346 22.28 21.44 -15.78
CA LYS A 346 22.79 21.89 -14.49
C LYS A 346 23.75 23.07 -14.64
N LYS A 347 24.75 22.98 -15.53
CA LYS A 347 25.65 24.11 -15.86
C LYS A 347 24.88 25.33 -16.36
N LYS A 348 23.88 25.13 -17.22
CA LYS A 348 22.99 26.21 -17.68
C LYS A 348 22.24 26.84 -16.51
N ARG A 349 21.63 26.07 -15.61
CA ARG A 349 20.96 26.60 -14.40
C ARG A 349 21.93 27.35 -13.47
N GLU A 350 23.13 26.80 -13.24
CA GLU A 350 24.19 27.44 -12.44
C GLU A 350 24.66 28.77 -13.06
N GLY A 351 24.48 28.97 -14.37
CA GLY A 351 24.68 30.26 -15.06
C GLY A 351 23.40 31.07 -15.36
N CYS A 352 22.20 30.57 -15.06
CA CYS A 352 20.91 31.13 -15.49
C CYS A 352 20.01 31.56 -14.33
N VAL A 353 20.27 31.14 -13.08
CA VAL A 353 19.85 31.96 -11.94
C VAL A 353 20.69 33.22 -12.03
N SER A 354 20.14 34.33 -12.56
CA SER A 354 20.90 35.57 -12.55
C SER A 354 21.23 35.89 -11.10
N ARG A 355 22.47 36.29 -10.84
CA ARG A 355 22.87 36.81 -9.54
C ARG A 355 21.91 37.91 -9.07
N GLU A 356 21.38 38.68 -10.02
CA GLU A 356 20.37 39.71 -9.79
C GLU A 356 19.06 39.13 -9.26
N GLU A 357 18.56 38.00 -9.78
CA GLU A 357 17.34 37.33 -9.28
C GLU A 357 17.54 36.75 -7.88
N TYR A 358 18.74 36.23 -7.60
CA TYR A 358 19.12 35.77 -6.26
C TYR A 358 19.19 36.94 -5.27
N ASP A 359 19.87 38.02 -5.63
CA ASP A 359 20.01 39.22 -4.82
C ASP A 359 18.64 39.94 -4.60
N ASP A 360 17.74 39.92 -5.60
CA ASP A 360 16.35 40.39 -5.50
C ASP A 360 15.54 39.54 -4.51
N LEU A 361 15.66 38.21 -4.58
CA LEU A 361 14.94 37.29 -3.69
C LEU A 361 15.47 37.40 -2.25
N GLN A 362 16.78 37.51 -2.07
CA GLN A 362 17.45 37.77 -0.79
C GLN A 362 16.98 39.10 -0.18
N THR A 363 16.84 40.16 -1.00
CA THR A 363 16.36 41.47 -0.56
C THR A 363 14.88 41.43 -0.16
N ARG A 364 14.03 40.72 -0.91
CA ARG A 364 12.62 40.50 -0.55
C ARG A 364 12.48 39.70 0.73
N PHE A 365 13.32 38.68 0.93
CA PHE A 365 13.35 37.87 2.15
C PHE A 365 13.71 38.73 3.38
N ALA A 366 14.82 39.47 3.33
CA ALA A 366 15.24 40.35 4.42
C ALA A 366 14.19 41.45 4.73
N THR A 367 13.51 41.97 3.70
CA THR A 367 12.40 42.93 3.87
C THR A 367 11.19 42.29 4.56
N ALA A 368 10.86 41.05 4.22
CA ALA A 368 9.77 40.31 4.86
C ALA A 368 10.08 39.95 6.31
N GLU A 369 11.32 39.52 6.62
CA GLU A 369 11.77 39.26 7.99
C GLU A 369 11.68 40.53 8.85
N LYS A 370 12.17 41.67 8.36
CA LYS A 370 12.03 42.94 9.07
C LYS A 370 10.56 43.31 9.31
N ALA A 371 9.71 43.18 8.30
CA ALA A 371 8.28 43.47 8.44
C ALA A 371 7.55 42.53 9.41
N LEU A 372 8.07 41.31 9.64
CA LEU A 372 7.58 40.41 10.69
C LEU A 372 8.08 40.84 12.07
N ALA A 373 9.35 41.25 12.21
CA ALA A 373 9.89 41.79 13.46
C ALA A 373 9.16 43.08 13.89
N ASP A 374 8.93 44.02 12.98
CA ASP A 374 8.19 45.27 13.24
C ASP A 374 6.74 44.98 13.69
N LYS A 375 6.09 43.97 13.10
CA LYS A 375 4.75 43.51 13.53
C LYS A 375 4.78 42.84 14.90
N GLN A 376 5.80 42.03 15.19
CA GLN A 376 5.94 41.37 16.48
C GLN A 376 6.14 42.39 17.61
N GLN A 377 7.02 43.38 17.40
CA GLN A 377 7.18 44.50 18.34
C GLN A 377 5.85 45.20 18.61
N ARG A 378 5.08 45.53 17.56
CA ARG A 378 3.78 46.19 17.72
C ARG A 378 2.74 45.33 18.45
N ILE A 379 2.77 44.01 18.28
CA ILE A 379 1.94 43.07 19.03
C ILE A 379 2.30 43.12 20.53
N ASP A 380 3.59 43.17 20.86
CA ASP A 380 4.05 43.18 22.24
C ASP A 380 3.81 44.55 22.92
N GLU A 381 3.96 45.66 22.19
CA GLU A 381 3.49 47.00 22.61
C GLU A 381 1.99 46.99 22.94
N MET A 382 1.15 46.45 22.04
CA MET A 382 -0.30 46.36 22.26
C MET A 382 -0.66 45.46 23.45
N LYS A 383 0.06 44.36 23.70
CA LYS A 383 -0.15 43.52 24.88
C LYS A 383 0.16 44.28 26.18
N MET A 384 1.23 45.06 26.20
CA MET A 384 1.57 45.90 27.36
C MET A 384 0.51 46.97 27.61
N GLU A 385 -0.01 47.60 26.56
CA GLU A 385 -1.11 48.57 26.68
C GLU A 385 -2.41 47.92 27.18
N ILE A 386 -2.78 46.74 26.66
CA ILE A 386 -3.94 45.97 27.14
C ILE A 386 -3.80 45.64 28.63
N PHE A 387 -2.66 45.09 29.07
CA PHE A 387 -2.43 44.75 30.48
C PHE A 387 -2.51 45.97 31.40
N GLN A 388 -1.99 47.12 30.97
CA GLN A 388 -2.10 48.37 31.70
C GLN A 388 -3.57 48.86 31.77
N LYS A 389 -4.35 48.70 30.69
CA LYS A 389 -5.78 49.04 30.67
C LYS A 389 -6.64 48.10 31.50
N GLU A 390 -6.32 46.81 31.55
CA GLU A 390 -6.96 45.83 32.44
C GLU A 390 -6.80 46.26 33.91
N LYS A 391 -5.58 46.62 34.32
CA LYS A 391 -5.31 47.16 35.66
C LYS A 391 -6.05 48.47 35.96
N GLU A 392 -6.22 49.35 34.97
CA GLU A 392 -7.03 50.57 35.13
C GLU A 392 -8.53 50.24 35.30
N LEU A 393 -9.06 49.26 34.55
CA LEU A 393 -10.44 48.78 34.68
C LEU A 393 -10.73 48.17 36.06
N GLU A 394 -9.78 47.44 36.65
CA GLU A 394 -9.90 46.96 38.04
C GLU A 394 -10.20 48.11 39.01
N THR A 395 -9.50 49.25 38.88
CA THR A 395 -9.75 50.42 39.76
C THR A 395 -11.14 51.03 39.56
N ILE A 396 -11.67 51.03 38.34
CA ILE A 396 -13.02 51.53 38.04
C ILE A 396 -14.07 50.66 38.72
N SER A 397 -13.88 49.33 38.75
CA SER A 397 -14.80 48.43 39.46
C SER A 397 -14.86 48.70 40.98
N VAL A 398 -13.73 49.06 41.58
CA VAL A 398 -13.65 49.46 43.01
C VAL A 398 -14.37 50.78 43.24
N PHE A 399 -14.17 51.79 42.38
CA PHE A 399 -14.87 53.07 42.50
C PHE A 399 -16.38 52.94 42.29
N GLN A 400 -16.82 52.04 41.39
CA GLN A 400 -18.24 51.75 41.21
C GLN A 400 -18.84 51.12 42.49
N ALA A 401 -18.19 50.09 43.05
CA ALA A 401 -18.63 49.48 44.31
C ALA A 401 -18.66 50.49 45.47
N GLN A 402 -17.68 51.40 45.54
CA GLN A 402 -17.67 52.49 46.53
C GLN A 402 -18.86 53.45 46.36
N ALA A 403 -19.19 53.83 45.11
CA ALA A 403 -20.34 54.68 44.82
C ALA A 403 -21.68 53.99 45.15
N GLU A 404 -21.79 52.69 44.87
CA GLU A 404 -22.96 51.87 45.23
C GLU A 404 -23.15 51.82 46.76
N ILE A 405 -22.08 51.55 47.53
CA ILE A 405 -22.10 51.56 49.01
C ILE A 405 -22.53 52.92 49.54
N TYR A 406 -21.87 54.02 49.13
CA TYR A 406 -22.25 55.35 49.60
C TYR A 406 -23.67 55.75 49.22
N SER A 407 -24.17 55.31 48.06
CA SER A 407 -25.58 55.54 47.68
C SER A 407 -26.53 54.78 48.60
N SER A 408 -26.23 53.51 48.92
CA SER A 408 -27.00 52.68 49.84
C SER A 408 -27.02 53.28 51.25
N ASP A 409 -25.85 53.67 51.77
CA ASP A 409 -25.70 54.30 53.09
C ASP A 409 -26.49 55.63 53.15
N PHE A 410 -26.44 56.44 52.10
CA PHE A 410 -27.22 57.68 52.02
C PHE A 410 -28.73 57.42 52.03
N TYR A 411 -29.23 56.42 51.30
CA TYR A 411 -30.64 56.05 51.34
C TYR A 411 -31.06 55.46 52.70
N ALA A 412 -30.19 54.67 53.34
CA ALA A 412 -30.43 54.12 54.68
C ALA A 412 -30.49 55.21 55.75
N GLU A 413 -29.53 56.13 55.76
CA GLU A 413 -29.49 57.29 56.66
C GLU A 413 -30.70 58.20 56.45
N ARG A 414 -31.09 58.43 55.19
CA ARG A 414 -32.30 59.19 54.86
C ARG A 414 -33.56 58.50 55.42
N ALA A 415 -33.73 57.21 55.21
CA ALA A 415 -34.88 56.46 55.71
C ALA A 415 -34.92 56.40 57.25
N ALA A 416 -33.76 56.31 57.91
CA ALA A 416 -33.66 56.41 59.37
C ALA A 416 -34.06 57.81 59.86
N ARG A 417 -33.58 58.86 59.20
CA ARG A 417 -33.93 60.25 59.52
C ARG A 417 -35.40 60.56 59.30
N GLU A 418 -36.01 60.04 58.24
CA GLU A 418 -37.44 60.17 57.95
C GLU A 418 -38.28 59.49 59.05
N LYS A 419 -37.93 58.26 59.48
CA LYS A 419 -38.56 57.59 60.63
C LYS A 419 -38.43 58.36 61.94
N ILE A 420 -37.23 58.87 62.26
CA ILE A 420 -37.02 59.72 63.44
C ILE A 420 -37.90 60.98 63.38
N HIS A 421 -38.07 61.55 62.19
CA HIS A 421 -38.96 62.71 62.00
C HIS A 421 -40.44 62.33 62.17
N GLU A 422 -40.89 61.19 61.66
CA GLU A 422 -42.25 60.67 61.86
C GLU A 422 -42.54 60.41 63.36
N GLU A 423 -41.61 59.77 64.07
CA GLU A 423 -41.72 59.54 65.52
C GLU A 423 -41.74 60.84 66.32
N LYS A 424 -40.92 61.83 65.93
CA LYS A 424 -40.90 63.17 66.54
C LYS A 424 -42.24 63.89 66.37
N GLU A 425 -42.83 63.88 65.18
CA GLU A 425 -44.15 64.51 64.95
C GLU A 425 -45.27 63.74 65.71
N ARG A 426 -45.18 62.41 65.78
CA ARG A 426 -46.09 61.57 66.59
C ARG A 426 -45.99 61.86 68.09
N LEU A 427 -44.80 62.17 68.60
CA LEU A 427 -44.60 62.58 70.00
C LEU A 427 -45.01 64.04 70.25
N ALA A 428 -44.76 64.94 69.29
CA ALA A 428 -45.18 66.35 69.38
C ALA A 428 -46.71 66.49 69.46
N THR A 429 -47.43 65.74 68.61
CA THR A 429 -48.91 65.71 68.63
C THR A 429 -49.48 65.12 69.92
N GLN A 430 -48.88 64.06 70.47
CA GLN A 430 -49.24 63.53 71.80
C GLN A 430 -48.98 64.54 72.92
N LEU A 431 -47.84 65.24 72.88
CA LEU A 431 -47.47 66.25 73.87
C LEU A 431 -48.41 67.47 73.79
N GLU A 432 -48.84 67.88 72.60
CA GLU A 432 -49.84 68.94 72.44
C GLU A 432 -51.23 68.50 72.95
N TYR A 433 -51.63 67.26 72.71
CA TYR A 433 -52.86 66.69 73.28
C TYR A 433 -52.84 66.69 74.81
N VAL A 434 -51.76 66.19 75.43
CA VAL A 434 -51.58 66.20 76.89
C VAL A 434 -51.51 67.63 77.45
N LYS A 435 -50.91 68.59 76.74
CA LYS A 435 -50.96 70.01 77.11
C LYS A 435 -52.39 70.54 77.11
N LYS A 436 -53.18 70.27 76.06
CA LYS A 436 -54.59 70.68 75.97
C LYS A 436 -55.46 70.07 77.08
N GLN A 437 -55.23 68.81 77.43
CA GLN A 437 -55.89 68.18 78.57
C GLN A 437 -55.49 68.83 79.91
N ASN A 438 -54.21 69.16 80.11
CA ASN A 438 -53.77 69.87 81.33
C ASN A 438 -54.36 71.28 81.41
N THR A 439 -54.37 72.05 80.33
CA THR A 439 -55.00 73.38 80.32
C THR A 439 -56.50 73.29 80.57
N GLN A 440 -57.19 72.30 79.99
CA GLN A 440 -58.61 72.06 80.26
C GLN A 440 -58.85 71.71 81.74
N LEU A 441 -58.09 70.79 82.33
CA LEU A 441 -58.21 70.43 83.74
C LEU A 441 -57.89 71.61 84.67
N GLN A 442 -56.96 72.47 84.29
CA GLN A 442 -56.63 73.69 85.02
C GLN A 442 -57.73 74.75 84.90
N GLU A 443 -58.32 74.93 83.71
CA GLU A 443 -59.51 75.76 83.50
C GLU A 443 -60.72 75.24 84.27
N GLU A 444 -60.92 73.91 84.33
CA GLU A 444 -61.97 73.26 85.13
C GLU A 444 -61.74 73.49 86.63
N MET A 445 -60.52 73.27 87.14
CA MET A 445 -60.15 73.56 88.53
C MET A 445 -60.35 75.04 88.89
N GLU A 446 -59.90 75.96 88.02
CA GLU A 446 -60.15 77.39 88.19
C GLU A 446 -61.65 77.73 88.10
N SER A 447 -62.40 77.06 87.23
CA SER A 447 -63.85 77.27 87.10
C SER A 447 -64.58 76.84 88.38
N LEU A 448 -64.19 75.72 88.98
CA LEU A 448 -64.68 75.24 90.27
C LEU A 448 -64.28 76.20 91.40
N GLY A 449 -63.05 76.70 91.38
CA GLY A 449 -62.59 77.76 92.29
C GLY A 449 -63.42 79.04 92.15
N ARG A 450 -63.63 79.53 90.93
CA ARG A 450 -64.49 80.69 90.62
C ARG A 450 -65.95 80.43 91.00
N HIS A 451 -66.47 79.22 90.82
CA HIS A 451 -67.85 78.86 91.17
C HIS A 451 -68.04 78.83 92.69
N SER A 452 -67.10 78.22 93.41
CA SER A 452 -67.02 78.23 94.89
C SER A 452 -66.93 79.64 95.45
N MET A 453 -66.04 80.49 94.91
CA MET A 453 -65.94 81.90 95.28
C MET A 453 -67.23 82.69 94.97
N SER A 454 -67.86 82.43 93.83
CA SER A 454 -69.14 83.05 93.44
C SER A 454 -70.30 82.59 94.34
N GLU A 455 -70.26 81.34 94.82
CA GLU A 455 -71.22 80.83 95.79
C GLU A 455 -71.02 81.46 97.16
N MET A 456 -69.77 81.62 97.62
CA MET A 456 -69.46 82.40 98.83
C MET A 456 -69.92 83.85 98.72
N GLN A 457 -69.68 84.52 97.58
CA GLN A 457 -70.15 85.90 97.36
C GLN A 457 -71.68 86.00 97.31
N ARG A 458 -72.37 85.03 96.69
CA ARG A 458 -73.85 84.98 96.68
C ARG A 458 -74.47 84.84 98.08
N ARG A 459 -73.71 84.39 99.08
CA ARG A 459 -74.15 84.33 100.49
C ARG A 459 -73.99 85.68 101.23
N HIS A 460 -73.35 86.71 100.66
CA HIS A 460 -72.96 87.93 101.39
C HIS A 460 -73.02 89.26 100.58
N VAL A 461 -74.22 89.81 100.31
CA VAL A 461 -74.35 91.20 99.79
C VAL A 461 -75.43 92.02 100.52
N SER A 462 -75.02 92.97 101.37
CA SER A 462 -75.75 94.23 101.66
C SER A 462 -74.93 95.27 102.46
N ARG A 463 -74.68 96.44 101.82
CA ARG A 463 -74.78 97.83 102.34
C ARG A 463 -73.83 98.38 103.46
N GLY A 464 -72.86 99.22 103.06
CA GLY A 464 -72.78 100.64 103.54
C GLY A 464 -71.51 101.23 104.23
N ALA A 465 -71.00 102.35 103.66
CA ALA A 465 -70.40 103.57 104.30
C ALA A 465 -68.90 103.68 104.80
N ASN A 466 -68.06 104.40 104.02
CA ASN A 466 -67.19 105.60 104.28
C ASN A 466 -66.75 106.06 105.72
N PRO A 467 -65.73 106.98 105.89
CA PRO A 467 -64.47 107.28 105.14
C PRO A 467 -63.21 107.77 105.96
N GLN A 468 -62.11 108.12 105.24
CA GLN A 468 -61.00 109.11 105.51
C GLN A 468 -59.58 108.68 106.00
N GLY A 469 -58.53 109.12 105.23
CA GLY A 469 -57.12 109.25 105.66
C GLY A 469 -56.01 108.89 104.63
N PRO A 470 -55.22 109.83 104.04
CA PRO A 470 -54.08 109.59 103.11
C PRO A 470 -52.73 110.19 103.60
N PRO A 471 -51.56 110.22 102.87
CA PRO A 471 -51.16 109.64 101.56
C PRO A 471 -49.76 108.93 101.45
N SER A 472 -49.56 108.08 100.40
CA SER A 472 -48.35 107.78 99.52
C SER A 472 -46.87 107.71 100.01
N PRO A 473 -45.88 107.11 99.25
CA PRO A 473 -45.93 106.66 97.83
C PRO A 473 -45.35 105.25 97.47
N HIS A 474 -45.69 104.85 96.22
CA HIS A 474 -45.11 103.88 95.24
C HIS A 474 -43.70 103.24 95.50
N HIS A 475 -43.34 102.05 94.97
CA HIS A 475 -43.49 101.62 93.56
C HIS A 475 -43.27 100.09 93.32
N LEU A 476 -43.99 99.55 92.32
CA LEU A 476 -43.80 98.31 91.52
C LEU A 476 -43.60 96.92 92.18
N GLN A 477 -44.43 95.98 91.71
CA GLN A 477 -44.33 94.53 91.92
C GLN A 477 -44.41 93.82 90.55
N GLY A 478 -43.55 92.82 90.37
CA GLY A 478 -43.49 91.90 89.24
C GLY A 478 -42.11 91.24 89.27
N GLY A 479 -41.95 89.93 89.31
CA GLY A 479 -42.93 88.85 89.08
C GLY A 479 -42.24 87.80 88.23
N ILE A 480 -42.08 86.59 88.76
CA ILE A 480 -41.78 85.30 88.13
C ILE A 480 -41.52 84.37 89.32
N GLY A 481 -42.34 83.34 89.47
CA GLY A 481 -42.09 82.25 90.42
C GLY A 481 -41.33 81.14 89.71
N ASP A 482 -40.48 80.44 90.44
CA ASP A 482 -39.86 79.20 89.97
C ASP A 482 -40.34 78.05 90.85
N TRP A 483 -40.96 77.05 90.21
CA TRP A 483 -41.55 75.89 90.86
C TRP A 483 -40.57 74.71 90.77
N GLN A 484 -39.80 74.48 91.82
CA GLN A 484 -38.94 73.30 91.92
C GLN A 484 -39.10 72.57 93.25
N GLN A 485 -40.06 71.62 93.26
CA GLN A 485 -40.14 70.40 94.07
C GLN A 485 -40.98 69.42 93.21
N GLN A 486 -40.65 68.15 93.01
CA GLN A 486 -39.79 67.23 93.77
C GLN A 486 -39.37 66.01 92.90
N ASN A 487 -38.44 65.20 93.43
CA ASN A 487 -38.10 63.82 93.04
C ASN A 487 -37.31 63.56 91.74
N ILE A 488 -35.99 63.61 91.88
CA ILE A 488 -35.08 62.57 91.38
C ILE A 488 -34.20 62.17 92.57
N PRO A 489 -34.11 60.88 92.91
CA PRO A 489 -32.77 60.31 93.10
C PRO A 489 -32.70 58.83 92.69
N ASP A 490 -31.90 58.53 91.66
CA ASP A 490 -31.36 57.18 91.42
C ASP A 490 -29.87 57.31 91.03
N HIS A 491 -29.11 57.96 91.92
CA HIS A 491 -27.65 57.99 91.88
C HIS A 491 -27.09 56.82 92.72
N ALA A 492 -27.34 55.61 92.25
CA ALA A 492 -26.91 54.37 92.91
C ALA A 492 -25.59 53.84 92.32
N CYS A 493 -24.66 53.42 93.17
CA CYS A 493 -23.42 52.79 92.73
C CYS A 493 -23.67 51.36 92.20
N PRO A 494 -23.33 51.04 90.94
CA PRO A 494 -23.65 49.74 90.33
C PRO A 494 -22.84 48.56 90.88
N LYS A 495 -21.80 48.79 91.72
CA LYS A 495 -21.00 47.71 92.35
C LYS A 495 -21.57 47.28 93.72
N CYS A 496 -22.07 48.22 94.52
CA CYS A 496 -22.52 47.97 95.91
C CYS A 496 -24.00 48.25 96.17
N GLY A 497 -24.70 48.98 95.29
CA GLY A 497 -26.10 49.35 95.44
C GLY A 497 -26.38 50.51 96.41
N GLU A 498 -25.36 51.21 96.90
CA GLU A 498 -25.52 52.37 97.78
C GLU A 498 -26.08 53.58 97.00
N VAL A 499 -27.16 54.18 97.51
CA VAL A 499 -27.86 55.32 96.90
C VAL A 499 -27.35 56.61 97.51
N LEU A 500 -26.82 57.50 96.67
CA LEU A 500 -26.17 58.74 97.08
C LEU A 500 -27.04 59.97 96.69
N PRO A 501 -26.94 61.08 97.44
CA PRO A 501 -27.88 62.20 97.30
C PRO A 501 -27.71 63.01 96.01
N ASP A 502 -26.54 62.93 95.36
CA ASP A 502 -26.19 63.70 94.16
C ASP A 502 -25.13 62.96 93.32
N LEU A 503 -24.90 63.46 92.10
CA LEU A 503 -24.00 62.85 91.12
C LEU A 503 -22.51 63.00 91.49
N ASP A 504 -22.09 64.09 92.14
CA ASP A 504 -20.69 64.31 92.52
C ASP A 504 -20.30 63.35 93.65
N SER A 505 -21.18 63.17 94.63
CA SER A 505 -21.09 62.16 95.69
C SER A 505 -20.96 60.74 95.09
N LEU A 506 -21.75 60.41 94.07
CA LEU A 506 -21.65 59.15 93.35
C LEU A 506 -20.32 59.01 92.59
N GLN A 507 -19.82 60.09 91.97
CA GLN A 507 -18.60 60.06 91.17
C GLN A 507 -17.34 59.89 92.03
N ILE A 508 -17.32 60.47 93.23
CA ILE A 508 -16.29 60.22 94.26
C ILE A 508 -16.38 58.77 94.75
N HIS A 509 -17.57 58.32 95.16
CA HIS A 509 -17.76 56.96 95.67
C HIS A 509 -17.36 55.90 94.64
N ILE A 510 -17.70 56.06 93.36
CA ILE A 510 -17.33 55.11 92.30
C ILE A 510 -15.79 55.00 92.16
N MET A 511 -15.05 56.09 92.39
CA MET A 511 -13.59 56.09 92.31
C MET A 511 -12.95 55.21 93.40
N ASP A 512 -13.42 55.33 94.63
CA ASP A 512 -12.96 54.50 95.76
C ASP A 512 -13.52 53.08 95.71
N CYS A 513 -14.75 52.93 95.21
CA CYS A 513 -15.45 51.64 95.18
C CYS A 513 -15.01 50.76 94.01
N ILE A 514 -14.39 51.27 92.93
CA ILE A 514 -13.92 50.43 91.80
C ILE A 514 -12.63 49.66 92.13
N ILE A 515 -11.83 50.12 93.09
CA ILE A 515 -10.69 49.38 93.66
C ILE A 515 -11.17 48.12 94.42
#